data_AF-A0A9E5LHJ3-F1
#
_entry.id   AF-A0A9E5LHJ3-F1
#
_cell.length_a   1.000
_cell.length_b   1.000
_cell.length_c   1.000
_cell.angle_alpha   90.00
_cell.angle_beta   90.00
_cell.angle_gamma   90.00
#
_symmetry.space_group_name_H-M   'P 1'
#
loop_
_entity.id
_entity.type
_entity.pdbx_description
1 polymer ?
#
loop_
_entity_poly.entity_id
_entity_poly.type
_entity_poly.pdbx_seq_one_letter_code
_entity_poly.pdbx_strand_id
1 'polypeptide(L)'
;MKSFKEYTAANEALTMAQRQKRKATFRKNKAKIMIARKKAMKKLASPEKLKARAQKAARQLIIKKILKNKGKDDLSFAARQELEKKVDKKKSAINRIAKKLLPQVKKKDRAKLSRHGTQTPGQTRDD
;
A
#
# COMPACT_ATOMS: atom_id res chain seq x y z
N MET A 1 -23.25 19.64 -11.25
CA MET A 1 -21.86 19.87 -11.73
C MET A 1 -21.09 20.58 -10.64
N LYS A 2 -19.82 20.23 -10.41
CA LYS A 2 -18.94 21.00 -9.49
C LYS A 2 -18.56 22.33 -10.15
N SER A 3 -18.44 23.41 -9.38
CA SER A 3 -18.06 24.71 -9.93
C SER A 3 -16.60 24.71 -10.42
N PHE A 4 -16.27 25.59 -11.38
CA PHE A 4 -14.92 25.72 -11.93
C PHE A 4 -13.84 25.89 -10.84
N LYS A 5 -14.16 26.64 -9.79
CA LYS A 5 -13.28 26.88 -8.63
C LYS A 5 -13.07 25.63 -7.76
N GLU A 6 -14.07 24.76 -7.67
CA GLU A 6 -13.97 23.46 -6.98
C GLU A 6 -13.19 22.44 -7.79
N TYR A 7 -13.22 22.54 -9.12
CA TYR A 7 -12.46 21.67 -10.01
C TYR A 7 -10.95 21.98 -9.97
N THR A 8 -10.58 23.26 -9.93
CA THR A 8 -9.17 23.68 -9.82
C THR A 8 -8.61 23.34 -8.43
N ALA A 9 -9.33 23.67 -7.35
CA ALA A 9 -8.92 23.37 -5.99
C ALA A 9 -8.78 21.87 -5.68
N ALA A 10 -9.53 21.00 -6.37
CA ALA A 10 -9.45 19.55 -6.21
C ALA A 10 -8.20 18.93 -6.87
N ASN A 11 -7.63 19.59 -7.88
CA ASN A 11 -6.48 19.09 -8.65
C ASN A 11 -5.14 19.74 -8.25
N GLU A 12 -5.15 20.80 -7.45
CA GLU A 12 -3.94 21.48 -7.01
C GLU A 12 -3.22 20.71 -5.88
N ALA A 13 -1.89 20.59 -6.02
CA ALA A 13 -1.04 20.10 -4.95
C ALA A 13 -1.10 21.05 -3.74
N LEU A 14 -1.10 20.50 -2.52
CA LEU A 14 -1.17 21.29 -1.29
C LEU A 14 -0.11 22.39 -1.22
N THR A 15 -0.54 23.60 -0.86
CA THR A 15 0.40 24.70 -0.58
C THR A 15 1.30 24.37 0.60
N MET A 16 2.48 25.00 0.67
CA MET A 16 3.43 24.76 1.78
C MET A 16 2.81 25.08 3.15
N ALA A 17 2.00 26.13 3.25
CA ALA A 17 1.26 26.48 4.45
C ALA A 17 0.27 25.37 4.86
N GLN A 18 -0.51 24.82 3.92
CA GLN A 18 -1.44 23.71 4.18
C GLN A 18 -0.68 22.44 4.63
N ARG A 19 0.49 22.16 4.05
CA ARG A 19 1.35 21.04 4.46
C ARG A 19 1.86 21.21 5.89
N GLN A 20 2.32 22.40 6.24
CA GLN A 20 2.81 22.69 7.60
C GLN A 20 1.68 22.57 8.63
N LYS A 21 0.48 23.06 8.29
CA LYS A 21 -0.72 22.90 9.14
C LYS A 21 -1.06 21.42 9.35
N ARG A 22 -1.06 20.59 8.29
CA ARG A 22 -1.28 19.14 8.42
C ARG A 22 -0.18 18.43 9.22
N LYS A 23 1.07 18.86 9.09
CA LYS A 23 2.19 18.34 9.90
C LYS A 23 1.99 18.66 11.39
N ALA A 24 1.54 19.88 11.71
CA ALA A 24 1.23 20.27 13.09
C ALA A 24 0.05 19.46 13.66
N THR A 25 -1.05 19.32 12.91
CA THR A 25 -2.21 18.54 13.37
C THR A 25 -1.90 17.05 13.54
N PHE A 26 -1.07 16.47 12.66
CA PHE A 26 -0.60 15.09 12.82
C PHE A 26 0.24 14.90 14.09
N ARG A 27 1.13 15.87 14.39
CA ARG A 27 1.94 15.86 15.62
C ARG A 27 1.06 15.93 16.87
N LYS A 28 0.09 16.85 16.90
CA LYS A 28 -0.89 16.97 18.00
C LYS A 28 -1.69 15.69 18.22
N ASN A 29 -2.10 15.02 17.14
CA ASN A 29 -2.91 13.81 17.20
C ASN A 29 -2.10 12.50 17.26
N LYS A 30 -0.77 12.55 17.42
CA LYS A 30 0.12 11.37 17.36
C LYS A 30 -0.36 10.25 18.27
N ALA A 31 -0.70 10.53 19.52
CA ALA A 31 -1.16 9.52 20.48
C ALA A 31 -2.44 8.82 20.02
N LYS A 32 -3.45 9.60 19.59
CA LYS A 32 -4.72 9.05 19.05
C LYS A 32 -4.48 8.19 17.81
N ILE A 33 -3.60 8.63 16.91
CA ILE A 33 -3.21 7.90 15.71
C ILE A 33 -2.51 6.58 16.08
N MET A 34 -1.63 6.59 17.08
CA MET A 34 -0.96 5.37 17.56
C MET A 34 -1.96 4.37 18.13
N ILE A 35 -2.92 4.82 18.94
CA ILE A 35 -3.99 3.94 19.47
C ILE A 35 -4.84 3.39 18.32
N ALA A 36 -5.27 4.24 17.38
CA ALA A 36 -6.05 3.81 16.21
C ALA A 36 -5.28 2.80 15.35
N ARG A 37 -3.97 3.00 15.16
CA ARG A 37 -3.07 2.04 14.47
C ARG A 37 -3.01 0.71 15.22
N LYS A 38 -2.79 0.72 16.53
CA LYS A 38 -2.79 -0.48 17.37
C LYS A 38 -4.11 -1.26 17.23
N LYS A 39 -5.25 -0.57 17.31
CA LYS A 39 -6.57 -1.18 17.11
C LYS A 39 -6.74 -1.75 15.70
N ALA A 40 -6.31 -1.04 14.66
CA ALA A 40 -6.40 -1.49 13.28
C ALA A 40 -5.50 -2.70 12.97
N MET A 41 -4.33 -2.83 13.61
CA MET A 41 -3.45 -3.99 13.44
C MET A 41 -4.06 -5.28 13.98
N LYS A 42 -4.94 -5.19 14.98
CA LYS A 42 -5.67 -6.32 15.56
C LYS A 42 -6.93 -6.72 14.76
N LYS A 43 -7.27 -5.98 13.71
CA LYS A 43 -8.44 -6.27 12.87
C LYS A 43 -8.03 -6.96 11.57
N LEU A 44 -8.83 -7.93 11.15
CA LEU A 44 -8.68 -8.54 9.83
C LEU A 44 -9.00 -7.49 8.74
N ALA A 45 -8.28 -7.55 7.63
CA ALA A 45 -8.54 -6.66 6.51
C ALA A 45 -9.87 -7.02 5.82
N SER A 46 -10.59 -6.00 5.34
CA SER A 46 -11.81 -6.21 4.56
C SER A 46 -11.51 -6.97 3.25
N PRO A 47 -12.49 -7.71 2.69
CA PRO A 47 -12.31 -8.45 1.45
C PRO A 47 -11.78 -7.60 0.29
N GLU A 48 -12.24 -6.35 0.18
CA GLU A 48 -11.78 -5.38 -0.82
C GLU A 48 -10.29 -5.04 -0.65
N LYS A 49 -9.84 -4.80 0.58
CA LYS A 49 -8.42 -4.54 0.87
C LYS A 49 -7.55 -5.75 0.54
N LEU A 50 -8.04 -6.96 0.79
CA LEU A 50 -7.34 -8.20 0.45
C LEU A 50 -7.24 -8.39 -1.07
N LYS A 51 -8.32 -8.10 -1.81
CA LYS A 51 -8.31 -8.08 -3.29
C LYS A 51 -7.31 -7.06 -3.83
N ALA A 52 -7.32 -5.83 -3.31
CA ALA A 52 -6.38 -4.78 -3.72
C ALA A 52 -4.92 -5.14 -3.42
N ARG A 53 -4.64 -5.76 -2.26
CA ARG A 53 -3.29 -6.27 -1.93
C ARG A 53 -2.85 -7.39 -2.87
N ALA A 54 -3.75 -8.32 -3.20
CA ALA A 54 -3.45 -9.40 -4.14
C ALA A 54 -3.15 -8.85 -5.55
N GLN A 55 -3.91 -7.85 -6.00
CA GLN A 55 -3.66 -7.13 -7.26
C GLN A 55 -2.30 -6.44 -7.26
N LYS A 56 -1.96 -5.71 -6.18
CA LYS A 56 -0.66 -5.05 -6.04
C LYS A 56 0.49 -6.08 -6.05
N ALA A 57 0.35 -7.18 -5.33
CA ALA A 57 1.34 -8.25 -5.31
C ALA A 57 1.52 -8.88 -6.71
N ALA A 58 0.43 -9.16 -7.42
CA ALA A 58 0.47 -9.67 -8.79
C ALA A 58 1.17 -8.68 -9.74
N ARG A 59 0.91 -7.38 -9.61
CA ARG A 59 1.57 -6.33 -10.41
C ARG A 59 3.08 -6.32 -10.16
N GLN A 60 3.51 -6.42 -8.90
CA GLN A 60 4.93 -6.48 -8.54
C GLN A 60 5.63 -7.73 -9.08
N LEU A 61 4.95 -8.89 -9.09
CA LEU A 61 5.51 -10.09 -9.72
C LEU A 61 5.73 -9.91 -11.22
N ILE A 62 4.80 -9.27 -11.93
CA ILE A 62 4.98 -8.99 -13.36
C ILE A 62 6.12 -7.99 -13.58
N ILE A 63 6.20 -6.92 -12.77
CA ILE A 63 7.31 -5.96 -12.82
C ILE A 63 8.65 -6.67 -12.63
N LYS A 64 8.76 -7.52 -11.60
CA LYS A 64 9.98 -8.30 -11.34
C LYS A 64 10.33 -9.20 -12.52
N LYS A 65 9.35 -9.83 -13.18
CA LYS A 65 9.58 -10.64 -14.38
C LYS A 65 10.08 -9.83 -15.58
N ILE A 66 9.60 -8.60 -15.75
CA ILE A 66 10.02 -7.71 -16.85
C ILE A 66 11.45 -7.20 -16.60
N LEU A 67 11.74 -6.78 -15.36
CA LEU A 67 13.02 -6.17 -15.01
C LEU A 67 14.14 -7.18 -14.71
N LYS A 68 13.77 -8.45 -14.47
CA LYS A 68 14.69 -9.55 -14.13
C LYS A 68 15.55 -9.18 -12.91
N ASN A 69 16.79 -8.73 -13.15
CA ASN A 69 17.80 -8.43 -12.13
C ASN A 69 17.85 -6.94 -11.75
N LYS A 70 17.13 -6.07 -12.47
CA LYS A 70 17.10 -4.63 -12.17
C LYS A 70 15.96 -4.28 -11.23
N GLY A 71 16.20 -3.38 -10.28
CA GLY A 71 15.19 -2.77 -9.46
C GLY A 71 14.36 -1.76 -10.26
N LYS A 72 13.11 -1.54 -9.86
CA LYS A 72 12.33 -0.42 -10.41
C LYS A 72 12.98 0.93 -10.10
N ASP A 73 13.72 1.01 -8.99
CA ASP A 73 14.37 2.23 -8.51
C ASP A 73 15.64 2.57 -9.30
N ASP A 74 16.23 1.58 -10.00
CA ASP A 74 17.40 1.76 -10.87
C ASP A 74 17.04 2.37 -12.24
N LEU A 75 15.75 2.60 -12.50
CA LEU A 75 15.25 3.10 -13.77
C LEU A 75 15.04 4.62 -13.74
N SER A 76 15.38 5.28 -14.85
CA SER A 76 15.02 6.67 -15.10
C SER A 76 13.50 6.87 -15.00
N PHE A 77 13.06 8.11 -14.76
CA PHE A 77 11.63 8.42 -14.68
C PHE A 77 10.86 8.02 -15.96
N ALA A 78 11.46 8.26 -17.14
CA ALA A 78 10.90 7.86 -18.42
C ALA A 78 10.74 6.33 -18.53
N ALA A 79 11.79 5.57 -18.19
CA ALA A 79 11.76 4.11 -18.23
C ALA A 79 10.75 3.52 -17.23
N ARG A 80 10.57 4.13 -16.05
CA ARG A 80 9.52 3.76 -15.10
C ARG A 80 8.12 3.98 -15.68
N GLN A 81 7.89 5.08 -16.39
CA GLN A 81 6.60 5.34 -17.02
C GLN A 81 6.29 4.35 -18.14
N GLU A 82 7.28 4.02 -18.98
CA GLU A 82 7.12 2.99 -20.00
C GLU A 82 6.86 1.60 -19.42
N LEU A 83 7.56 1.25 -18.33
CA LEU A 83 7.32 0.01 -17.60
C LEU A 83 5.87 -0.06 -17.10
N GLU A 84 5.36 1.01 -16.50
CA GLU A 84 3.96 1.05 -16.04
C GLU A 84 2.98 0.89 -17.20
N LYS A 85 3.22 1.55 -18.34
CA LYS A 85 2.41 1.35 -19.57
C LYS A 85 2.42 -0.12 -20.03
N LYS A 86 3.59 -0.78 -20.00
CA LYS A 86 3.73 -2.20 -20.37
C LYS A 86 3.00 -3.12 -19.38
N VAL A 87 3.05 -2.81 -18.09
CA VAL A 87 2.35 -3.56 -17.03
C VAL A 87 0.83 -3.37 -17.15
N ASP A 88 0.37 -2.17 -17.52
CA ASP A 88 -1.05 -1.89 -17.72
C ASP A 88 -1.66 -2.65 -18.90
N LYS A 89 -0.87 -2.95 -19.93
CA LYS A 89 -1.31 -3.84 -21.02
C LYS A 89 -1.51 -5.28 -20.55
N LYS A 90 -0.97 -5.68 -19.40
CA LYS A 90 -1.04 -7.05 -18.85
C LYS A 90 -2.13 -7.24 -17.78
N LYS A 91 -3.14 -6.36 -17.71
CA LYS A 91 -4.24 -6.41 -16.72
C LYS A 91 -4.91 -7.78 -16.59
N SER A 92 -5.17 -8.48 -17.69
CA SER A 92 -5.78 -9.83 -17.67
C SER A 92 -4.90 -10.85 -16.92
N ALA A 93 -3.60 -10.84 -17.18
CA ALA A 93 -2.63 -11.69 -16.48
C ALA A 93 -2.52 -11.33 -15.00
N ILE A 94 -2.51 -10.03 -14.65
CA ILE A 94 -2.51 -9.57 -13.26
C ILE A 94 -3.75 -10.10 -12.54
N ASN A 95 -4.94 -9.97 -13.14
CA ASN A 95 -6.19 -10.44 -12.56
C ASN A 95 -6.18 -11.96 -12.31
N ARG A 96 -5.64 -12.75 -13.25
CA ARG A 96 -5.51 -14.20 -13.09
C ARG A 96 -4.57 -14.58 -11.95
N ILE A 97 -3.42 -13.90 -11.85
CA ILE A 97 -2.45 -14.12 -10.77
C ILE A 97 -3.03 -13.67 -9.42
N ALA A 98 -3.70 -12.53 -9.39
CA ALA A 98 -4.31 -11.99 -8.17
C ALA A 98 -5.36 -12.96 -7.58
N LYS A 99 -6.18 -13.60 -8.43
CA LYS A 99 -7.10 -14.66 -7.97
C LYS A 99 -6.37 -15.82 -7.29
N LYS A 100 -5.25 -16.28 -7.87
CA LYS A 100 -4.41 -17.35 -7.29
C LYS A 100 -3.69 -16.94 -6.01
N LEU A 101 -3.31 -15.65 -5.89
CA LEU A 101 -2.64 -15.12 -4.70
C LEU A 101 -3.59 -14.81 -3.55
N LEU A 102 -4.89 -14.65 -3.80
CA LEU A 102 -5.86 -14.24 -2.79
C LEU A 102 -5.87 -15.15 -1.54
N PRO A 103 -5.85 -16.50 -1.66
CA PRO A 103 -5.76 -17.39 -0.50
C PRO A 103 -4.46 -17.19 0.30
N GLN A 104 -3.33 -17.01 -0.38
CA GLN A 104 -2.05 -16.75 0.29
C GLN A 104 -2.05 -15.41 1.01
N VAL A 105 -2.63 -14.36 0.41
CA VAL A 105 -2.78 -13.04 1.03
C VAL A 105 -3.70 -13.11 2.26
N LYS A 106 -4.80 -13.88 2.20
CA LYS A 106 -5.67 -14.15 3.35
C LYS A 106 -4.91 -14.86 4.48
N LYS A 107 -4.12 -15.90 4.16
CA LYS A 107 -3.29 -16.63 5.14
C LYS A 107 -2.28 -15.70 5.80
N LYS A 108 -1.60 -14.85 5.03
CA LYS A 108 -0.65 -13.85 5.56
C LYS A 108 -1.33 -12.82 6.48
N ASP A 109 -2.52 -12.34 6.13
CA ASP A 109 -3.27 -11.39 6.97
C ASP A 109 -3.71 -12.03 8.30
N ARG A 110 -4.15 -13.29 8.26
CA ARG A 110 -4.47 -14.07 9.47
C ARG A 110 -3.24 -14.36 10.31
N ALA A 111 -2.11 -14.72 9.69
CA ALA A 111 -0.86 -14.95 10.38
C ALA A 111 -0.37 -13.71 11.13
N LYS A 112 -0.52 -12.52 10.54
CA LYS A 112 -0.22 -11.24 11.21
C LYS A 112 -1.01 -11.09 12.52
N LEU A 113 -2.28 -11.48 12.52
CA LEU A 113 -3.11 -11.41 13.72
C LEU A 113 -2.63 -12.39 14.80
N SER A 114 -2.32 -13.64 14.42
CA SER A 114 -1.81 -14.66 15.35
C SER A 114 -0.47 -14.28 15.98
N ARG A 115 0.43 -13.68 15.20
CA ARG A 115 1.75 -13.22 15.67
C ARG A 115 1.63 -12.09 16.69
N HIS A 116 0.64 -11.21 16.53
CA HIS A 116 0.38 -10.15 17.51
C HIS A 116 -0.28 -10.65 18.79
N GLY A 117 -0.93 -11.82 18.80
CA GLY A 117 -1.48 -12.43 20.01
C GLY A 117 -0.48 -13.25 20.82
N THR A 118 0.60 -13.71 20.18
CA THR A 118 1.64 -14.59 20.78
C THR A 118 2.93 -13.84 21.16
N GLN A 119 3.07 -12.58 20.75
CA GLN A 119 4.22 -11.77 21.13
C GLN A 119 3.98 -11.18 22.53
N THR A 120 4.35 -11.95 23.55
CA THR A 120 4.52 -11.45 24.92
C THR A 120 5.53 -10.29 24.90
N PRO A 121 5.22 -9.15 25.55
CA PRO A 121 6.18 -8.06 25.66
C PRO A 121 7.30 -8.51 26.61
N GLY A 122 8.45 -8.95 26.08
CA GLY A 122 9.61 -9.32 26.91
C GLY A 122 10.57 -10.38 26.40
N GLN A 123 10.33 -11.03 25.25
CA GLN A 123 11.29 -11.98 24.69
C GLN A 123 11.93 -11.40 23.43
N THR A 124 13.08 -10.74 23.61
CA THR A 124 14.11 -10.71 22.56
C THR A 124 14.46 -12.16 22.25
N ARG A 125 14.43 -12.54 20.97
CA ARG A 125 15.07 -13.77 20.53
C ARG A 125 16.54 -13.41 20.39
N ASP A 126 17.25 -13.52 21.50
CA ASP A 126 18.70 -13.55 21.50
C ASP A 126 19.08 -14.99 21.14
N ASP A 127 19.23 -15.21 19.83
CA ASP A 127 19.94 -16.32 19.18
C ASP A 127 20.37 -15.85 17.77
#